data_AF-A0A0F9P5I5-F1
#
_entry.id   AF-A0A0F9P5I5-F1
#
_cell.length_a   1.000
_cell.length_b   1.000
_cell.length_c   1.000
_cell.angle_alpha   90.00
_cell.angle_beta   90.00
_cell.angle_gamma   90.00
#
_symmetry.space_group_name_H-M   'P 1'
#
loop_
_entity.id
_entity.type
_entity.pdbx_description
1 polymer ?
#
loop_
_entity_poly.entity_id
_entity_poly.type
_entity_poly.pdbx_seq_one_letter_code
_entity_poly.pdbx_strand_id
1 'polypeptide(L)'
;MKFWRRCFTARKNKKGSLQDLLVIMVLVVAFAVGTLIVYKVSDEINTKFQESTDITPQGKTAFSKINNMYPGVIDNSFLLLIIGLCIVALSLAMMVRVHPIFFVFFLIVFIIVIFLCGVFSNIYLEIANNEEMSDVAGNLKFITNIMGKLPLFIGILGFLLAGVMYKLRSMDQQ
;
A
#
# COMPACT_ATOMS: atom_id res chain seq x y z
N MET A 1 -41.16 -20.38 -9.52
CA MET A 1 -39.90 -19.74 -9.07
C MET A 1 -38.65 -20.44 -9.62
N LYS A 2 -38.41 -20.41 -10.95
CA LYS A 2 -37.25 -21.07 -11.59
C LYS A 2 -36.42 -20.13 -12.50
N PHE A 3 -36.80 -18.85 -12.55
CA PHE A 3 -36.30 -17.92 -13.56
C PHE A 3 -35.10 -17.07 -13.11
N TRP A 4 -34.85 -16.98 -11.79
CA TRP A 4 -33.82 -16.09 -11.23
C TRP A 4 -32.39 -16.64 -11.18
N ARG A 5 -32.16 -17.91 -11.55
CA ARG A 5 -30.81 -18.52 -11.45
C ARG A 5 -29.91 -18.32 -12.67
N ARG A 6 -30.35 -17.67 -13.74
CA ARG A 6 -29.61 -17.63 -15.02
C ARG A 6 -28.96 -16.29 -15.42
N CYS A 7 -29.19 -15.20 -14.68
CA CYS A 7 -28.58 -13.90 -15.03
C CYS A 7 -27.18 -13.65 -14.46
N PHE A 8 -26.57 -14.59 -13.73
CA PHE A 8 -25.22 -14.42 -13.16
C PHE A 8 -24.10 -15.10 -13.95
N THR A 9 -24.27 -15.31 -15.26
CA THR A 9 -23.22 -15.86 -16.13
C THR A 9 -22.80 -14.87 -17.21
N ALA A 10 -22.32 -13.69 -16.79
CA ALA A 10 -21.37 -12.93 -17.59
C ALA A 10 -19.96 -13.37 -17.18
N ARG A 11 -19.47 -14.46 -17.81
CA ARG A 11 -18.08 -14.92 -17.71
C ARG A 11 -17.15 -13.90 -18.38
N LYS A 12 -16.88 -12.77 -17.73
CA LYS A 12 -15.69 -11.98 -18.04
C LYS A 12 -14.51 -12.68 -17.37
N ASN A 13 -13.56 -13.14 -18.17
CA ASN A 13 -12.29 -13.74 -17.74
C ASN A 13 -11.61 -12.84 -16.69
N LYS A 14 -11.81 -13.13 -15.40
CA LYS A 14 -11.18 -12.39 -14.31
C LYS A 14 -9.73 -12.85 -14.18
N LYS A 15 -8.81 -12.17 -14.87
CA LYS A 15 -7.35 -12.35 -14.75
C LYS A 15 -6.77 -11.64 -13.50
N GLY A 16 -7.55 -11.55 -12.42
CA GLY A 16 -7.38 -10.54 -11.36
C GLY A 16 -6.12 -10.68 -10.50
N SER A 17 -5.72 -11.90 -10.15
CA SER A 17 -4.78 -12.08 -9.03
C SER A 17 -3.36 -11.52 -9.24
N LEU A 18 -2.89 -11.39 -10.49
CA LEU A 18 -1.55 -10.84 -10.78
C LEU A 18 -1.53 -9.32 -10.83
N GLN A 19 -2.58 -8.76 -11.42
CA GLN A 19 -2.74 -7.32 -11.49
C GLN A 19 -2.89 -6.73 -10.09
N ASP A 20 -3.55 -7.45 -9.17
CA ASP A 20 -3.76 -7.01 -7.80
C ASP A 20 -2.44 -6.76 -7.05
N LEU A 21 -1.44 -7.64 -7.17
CA LEU A 21 -0.11 -7.44 -6.55
C LEU A 21 0.60 -6.19 -7.06
N LEU A 22 0.56 -5.95 -8.39
CA LEU A 22 1.15 -4.76 -9.00
C LEU A 22 0.44 -3.49 -8.56
N VAL A 23 -0.89 -3.50 -8.50
CA VAL A 23 -1.69 -2.36 -8.05
C VAL A 23 -1.39 -2.04 -6.59
N ILE A 24 -1.30 -3.05 -5.72
CA ILE A 24 -0.95 -2.85 -4.31
C ILE A 24 0.44 -2.25 -4.17
N MET A 25 1.43 -2.79 -4.89
CA MET A 25 2.79 -2.24 -4.90
C MET A 25 2.80 -0.76 -5.29
N VAL A 26 2.19 -0.41 -6.43
CA VAL A 26 2.17 0.98 -6.93
C VAL A 26 1.45 1.90 -5.97
N LEU A 27 0.31 1.47 -5.41
CA LEU A 27 -0.48 2.28 -4.48
C LEU A 27 0.26 2.53 -3.16
N VAL A 28 0.90 1.49 -2.59
CA VAL A 28 1.70 1.61 -1.36
C VAL A 28 2.87 2.58 -1.57
N VAL A 29 3.60 2.45 -2.67
CA VAL A 29 4.73 3.35 -3.01
C VAL A 29 4.24 4.78 -3.23
N ALA A 30 3.19 4.97 -4.03
CA ALA A 30 2.64 6.30 -4.32
C ALA A 30 2.14 6.99 -3.05
N PHE A 31 1.49 6.25 -2.15
CA PHE A 31 1.02 6.79 -0.87
C PHE A 31 2.18 7.15 0.06
N ALA A 32 3.21 6.30 0.14
CA ALA A 32 4.38 6.56 0.99
C ALA A 32 5.16 7.80 0.53
N VAL A 33 5.43 7.91 -0.77
CA VAL A 33 6.11 9.08 -1.35
C VAL A 33 5.24 10.32 -1.24
N GLY A 34 3.95 10.22 -1.57
CA GLY A 34 3.00 11.33 -1.45
C GLY A 34 2.92 11.86 -0.01
N THR A 35 2.92 10.96 0.98
CA THR A 35 2.92 11.34 2.40
C THR A 35 4.17 12.12 2.79
N LEU A 36 5.36 11.67 2.37
CA LEU A 36 6.60 12.41 2.64
C LEU A 36 6.54 13.84 2.11
N ILE A 37 6.09 14.01 0.86
CA ILE A 37 5.98 15.32 0.22
C ILE A 37 4.95 16.20 0.96
N VAL A 38 3.76 15.67 1.26
CA VAL A 38 2.72 16.44 1.94
C VAL A 38 3.17 16.85 3.35
N TYR A 39 3.87 15.97 4.06
CA TYR A 39 4.41 16.30 5.38
C TYR A 39 5.44 17.43 5.31
N LYS A 40 6.39 17.36 4.37
CA LYS A 40 7.39 18.43 4.18
C LYS A 40 6.73 19.78 3.90
N VAL A 41 5.74 19.80 3.01
CA VAL A 41 4.98 21.01 2.69
C VAL A 41 4.22 21.52 3.93
N SER A 42 3.61 20.63 4.72
CA SER A 42 2.91 21.01 5.97
C SER A 42 3.86 21.66 6.97
N ASP A 43 5.08 21.14 7.10
CA ASP A 43 6.07 21.64 8.05
C ASP A 43 6.62 23.02 7.64
N GLU A 44 6.87 23.23 6.35
CA GLU A 44 7.25 24.55 5.82
C GLU A 44 6.14 25.59 6.01
N ILE A 45 4.89 25.20 5.78
CA ILE A 45 3.73 26.06 6.03
C ILE A 45 3.65 26.40 7.52
N ASN A 46 3.83 25.42 8.41
CA ASN A 46 3.83 25.66 9.86
C ASN A 46 4.91 26.67 10.24
N THR A 47 6.14 26.51 9.76
CA THR A 47 7.26 27.42 10.06
C THR A 47 6.92 28.86 9.67
N LYS A 48 6.46 29.09 8.43
CA LYS A 48 6.05 30.42 7.96
C LYS A 48 4.87 30.99 8.75
N PHE A 49 3.94 30.13 9.19
CA PHE A 49 2.78 30.52 9.99
C PHE A 49 3.19 30.95 11.41
N GLN A 50 4.20 30.31 11.98
CA GLN A 50 4.75 30.70 13.30
C GLN A 50 5.53 32.01 13.23
N GLU A 51 6.21 32.29 12.12
CA GLU A 51 6.98 33.52 11.91
C GLU A 51 6.10 34.77 11.68
N SER A 52 4.90 34.61 11.09
CA SER A 52 4.02 35.74 10.79
C SER A 52 3.53 36.47 12.05
N THR A 53 3.63 37.81 12.07
CA THR A 53 3.14 38.67 13.16
C THR A 53 1.63 38.91 13.11
N ASP A 54 1.00 38.69 11.96
CA ASP A 54 -0.41 39.01 11.73
C ASP A 54 -1.37 37.97 12.32
N ILE A 55 -0.82 36.84 12.77
CA ILE A 55 -1.59 35.70 13.24
C ILE A 55 -1.67 35.70 14.76
N THR A 56 -2.89 35.55 15.27
CA THR A 56 -3.16 35.50 16.70
C THR A 56 -2.43 34.31 17.36
N PRO A 57 -1.97 34.45 18.62
CA PRO A 57 -1.29 33.37 19.34
C PRO A 57 -2.12 32.07 19.44
N GLN A 58 -3.45 32.20 19.49
CA GLN A 58 -4.38 31.07 19.52
C GLN A 58 -4.35 30.30 18.19
N GLY A 59 -4.28 30.99 17.05
CA GLY A 59 -4.16 30.38 15.73
C GLY A 59 -2.85 29.60 15.59
N LYS A 60 -1.74 30.20 16.04
CA LYS A 60 -0.42 29.56 16.07
C LYS A 60 -0.40 28.27 16.89
N THR A 61 -1.02 28.30 18.06
CA THR A 61 -1.13 27.13 18.96
C THR A 61 -1.99 26.03 18.34
N ALA A 62 -3.12 26.40 17.71
CA ALA A 62 -3.99 25.43 17.04
C ALA A 62 -3.27 24.75 15.86
N PHE A 63 -2.56 25.52 15.04
CA PHE A 63 -1.83 24.97 13.89
C PHE A 63 -0.68 24.06 14.32
N SER A 64 0.09 24.45 15.34
CA SER A 64 1.15 23.60 15.92
C SER A 64 0.61 22.27 16.44
N LYS A 65 -0.56 22.27 17.11
CA LYS A 65 -1.21 21.03 17.55
C LYS A 65 -1.58 20.12 16.37
N ILE A 66 -2.09 20.68 15.28
CA ILE A 66 -2.42 19.92 14.06
C ILE A 66 -1.14 19.32 13.46
N ASN A 67 -0.08 20.13 13.30
CA ASN A 67 1.18 19.67 12.73
C ASN A 67 1.81 18.54 13.56
N ASN A 68 1.74 18.62 14.89
CA ASN A 68 2.27 17.58 15.79
C ASN A 68 1.43 16.29 15.79
N MET A 69 0.13 16.37 15.55
CA MET A 69 -0.76 15.20 15.49
C MET A 69 -0.74 14.51 14.12
N TYR A 70 -0.48 15.28 13.06
CA TYR A 70 -0.46 14.81 11.68
C TYR A 70 0.41 13.56 11.42
N PRO A 71 1.69 13.47 11.84
CA PRO A 71 2.52 12.30 11.55
C PRO A 71 1.92 11.02 12.15
N GLY A 72 1.44 11.09 13.40
CA GLY A 72 0.83 9.93 14.06
C GLY A 72 -0.46 9.46 13.40
N VAL A 73 -1.30 10.39 12.92
CA VAL A 73 -2.54 10.03 12.23
C VAL A 73 -2.24 9.41 10.87
N ILE A 74 -1.31 9.97 10.10
CA ILE A 74 -0.98 9.48 8.77
C ILE A 74 -0.25 8.13 8.82
N ASP A 75 0.71 7.96 9.74
CA ASP A 75 1.46 6.71 9.88
C ASP A 75 0.53 5.55 10.27
N ASN A 76 -0.43 5.79 11.18
CA ASN A 76 -1.47 4.81 11.52
C ASN A 76 -2.46 4.56 10.38
N SER A 77 -2.83 5.60 9.64
CA SER A 77 -3.71 5.47 8.47
C SER A 77 -3.07 4.63 7.37
N PHE A 78 -1.76 4.76 7.18
CA PHE A 78 -0.99 3.95 6.25
C PHE A 78 -1.01 2.46 6.63
N LEU A 79 -0.82 2.15 7.92
CA LEU A 79 -0.92 0.79 8.42
C LEU A 79 -2.32 0.21 8.18
N LEU A 80 -3.37 0.98 8.48
CA LEU A 80 -4.75 0.58 8.21
C LEU A 80 -4.98 0.34 6.71
N LEU A 81 -4.46 1.21 5.85
CA LEU A 81 -4.56 1.08 4.40
C LEU A 81 -3.91 -0.22 3.91
N ILE A 82 -2.72 -0.57 4.41
CA ILE A 82 -2.04 -1.82 4.04
C ILE A 82 -2.84 -3.05 4.46
N ILE A 83 -3.34 -3.08 5.70
CA ILE A 83 -4.17 -4.19 6.18
C ILE A 83 -5.43 -4.32 5.32
N GLY A 84 -6.08 -3.18 5.01
CA GLY A 84 -7.24 -3.14 4.12
C GLY A 84 -6.94 -3.69 2.74
N LEU A 85 -5.82 -3.29 2.12
CA LEU A 85 -5.39 -3.81 0.83
C LEU A 85 -5.10 -5.31 0.86
N CYS A 86 -4.47 -5.82 1.93
CA CYS A 86 -4.24 -7.25 2.09
C CYS A 86 -5.55 -8.04 2.17
N ILE A 87 -6.53 -7.57 2.94
CA ILE A 87 -7.85 -8.21 3.07
C ILE A 87 -8.58 -8.22 1.72
N VAL A 88 -8.58 -7.08 1.02
CA VAL A 88 -9.19 -6.97 -0.31
C VAL A 88 -8.52 -7.92 -1.31
N ALA A 89 -7.18 -7.99 -1.31
CA ALA A 89 -6.42 -8.89 -2.18
C ALA A 89 -6.76 -10.36 -1.93
N LEU A 90 -6.81 -10.78 -0.66
CA LEU A 90 -7.17 -12.14 -0.27
C LEU A 90 -8.62 -12.47 -0.65
N SER A 91 -9.55 -11.53 -0.44
CA SER A 91 -10.95 -11.70 -0.84
C SER A 91 -11.10 -11.85 -2.35
N LEU A 92 -10.35 -11.06 -3.13
CA LEU A 92 -10.36 -11.15 -4.60
C LEU A 92 -9.77 -12.48 -5.07
N ALA A 93 -8.67 -12.94 -4.46
CA ALA A 93 -8.05 -14.21 -4.78
C ALA A 93 -8.98 -15.41 -4.59
N MET A 94 -9.81 -15.41 -3.53
CA MET A 94 -10.79 -16.48 -3.30
C MET A 94 -11.88 -16.56 -4.38
N MET A 95 -12.15 -15.47 -5.09
CA MET A 95 -13.20 -15.42 -6.13
C MET A 95 -12.69 -15.81 -7.53
N VAL A 96 -11.37 -15.95 -7.72
CA VAL A 96 -10.77 -16.21 -9.02
C VAL A 96 -10.61 -17.72 -9.23
N ARG A 97 -11.22 -18.26 -10.29
CA ARG A 97 -10.97 -19.63 -10.74
C ARG A 97 -9.67 -19.68 -11.53
N VAL A 98 -8.73 -20.53 -11.10
CA VAL A 98 -7.36 -20.55 -11.61
C VAL A 98 -7.11 -21.83 -12.41
N HIS A 99 -6.62 -21.70 -13.66
CA HIS A 99 -6.07 -22.84 -14.38
C HIS A 99 -4.62 -23.13 -13.95
N PRO A 100 -4.18 -24.41 -13.92
CA PRO A 100 -2.83 -24.79 -13.47
C PRO A 100 -1.69 -24.04 -14.17
N ILE A 101 -1.85 -23.75 -15.46
CA ILE A 101 -0.86 -23.02 -16.27
C ILE A 101 -0.67 -21.57 -15.76
N PHE A 102 -1.73 -20.93 -15.23
CA PHE A 102 -1.62 -19.57 -14.68
C PHE A 102 -0.78 -19.52 -13.40
N PHE A 103 -0.64 -20.63 -12.68
CA PHE A 103 0.21 -20.66 -11.48
C PHE A 103 1.70 -20.49 -11.82
N VAL A 104 2.17 -21.15 -12.88
CA VAL A 104 3.56 -21.00 -13.35
C VAL A 104 3.81 -19.59 -13.84
N PHE A 105 2.88 -19.03 -14.62
CA PHE A 105 2.96 -17.64 -15.05
C PHE A 105 2.94 -16.66 -13.87
N PHE A 106 2.13 -16.97 -12.83
CA PHE A 106 2.07 -16.17 -11.61
C PHE A 106 3.43 -16.11 -10.91
N LEU A 107 4.10 -17.26 -10.77
CA LEU A 107 5.40 -17.35 -10.10
C LEU A 107 6.47 -16.50 -10.83
N ILE A 108 6.50 -16.56 -12.16
CA ILE A 108 7.45 -15.76 -12.97
C ILE A 108 7.20 -14.27 -12.77
N VAL A 109 5.94 -13.82 -12.88
CA VAL A 109 5.60 -12.41 -12.68
C VAL A 109 5.90 -11.98 -11.25
N PHE A 110 5.60 -12.82 -10.26
CA PHE A 110 5.85 -12.56 -8.85
C PHE A 110 7.33 -12.27 -8.55
N ILE A 111 8.27 -13.03 -9.15
CA ILE A 111 9.71 -12.77 -9.03
C ILE A 111 10.05 -11.36 -9.55
N ILE A 112 9.49 -10.97 -10.69
CA ILE A 112 9.70 -9.63 -11.28
C ILE A 112 9.14 -8.55 -10.35
N VAL A 113 7.95 -8.77 -9.77
CA VAL A 113 7.34 -7.82 -8.83
C VAL A 113 8.21 -7.63 -7.59
N ILE A 114 8.75 -8.71 -7.00
CA ILE A 114 9.67 -8.61 -5.85
C ILE A 114 10.91 -7.79 -6.21
N PHE A 115 11.46 -7.99 -7.41
CA PHE A 115 12.62 -7.21 -7.86
C PHE A 115 12.28 -5.72 -7.98
N LEU A 116 11.15 -5.38 -8.60
CA LEU A 116 10.66 -4.00 -8.68
C LEU A 116 10.43 -3.39 -7.30
N CYS A 117 9.89 -4.15 -6.36
CA CYS A 117 9.75 -3.73 -4.96
C CYS A 117 11.09 -3.33 -4.33
N GLY A 118 12.18 -4.04 -4.67
CA GLY A 118 13.53 -3.71 -4.19
C GLY A 118 14.00 -2.37 -4.73
N VAL A 119 13.78 -2.12 -6.02
CA VAL A 119 14.11 -0.83 -6.65
C VAL A 119 13.32 0.31 -6.00
N PHE A 120 12.00 0.16 -5.83
CA PHE A 120 11.18 1.19 -5.18
C PHE A 120 11.53 1.41 -3.70
N SER A 121 11.90 0.35 -2.98
CA SER A 121 12.37 0.44 -1.61
C SER A 121 13.63 1.31 -1.52
N ASN A 122 14.60 1.09 -2.42
CA ASN A 122 15.83 1.87 -2.47
C ASN A 122 15.56 3.33 -2.83
N ILE A 123 14.71 3.60 -3.83
CA ILE A 123 14.34 4.97 -4.21
C ILE A 123 13.69 5.70 -3.02
N TYR A 124 12.79 5.05 -2.30
CA TYR A 124 12.17 5.63 -1.12
C TYR A 124 13.20 5.95 -0.03
N LEU A 125 14.14 5.03 0.23
CA LEU A 125 15.19 5.24 1.23
C LEU A 125 16.14 6.37 0.83
N GLU A 126 16.46 6.52 -0.45
CA GLU A 126 17.26 7.64 -0.95
C GLU A 126 16.57 8.99 -0.70
N ILE A 127 15.26 9.07 -0.96
CA ILE A 127 14.45 10.26 -0.67
C ILE A 127 14.38 10.52 0.84
N ALA A 128 14.14 9.48 1.64
CA ALA A 128 13.99 9.59 3.08
C ALA A 128 15.30 9.97 3.81
N ASN A 129 16.45 9.59 3.24
CA ASN A 129 17.77 9.91 3.79
C ASN A 129 18.33 11.25 3.31
N ASN A 130 17.62 11.98 2.44
CA ASN A 130 18.01 13.32 2.07
C ASN A 130 17.96 14.24 3.30
N GLU A 131 18.94 15.12 3.45
CA GLU A 131 19.06 16.02 4.62
C GLU A 131 17.77 16.80 4.89
N GLU A 132 17.09 17.27 3.83
CA GLU A 132 15.85 18.04 3.96
C GLU A 132 14.63 17.22 4.41
N MET A 133 14.70 15.90 4.27
CA MET A 133 13.61 14.94 4.49
C MET A 133 13.86 14.00 5.67
N SER A 134 15.08 13.97 6.23
CA SER A 134 15.44 13.00 7.26
C SER A 134 14.65 13.21 8.56
N ASP A 135 14.39 14.47 8.94
CA ASP A 135 13.57 14.82 10.11
C ASP A 135 12.11 14.36 9.93
N VAL A 136 11.60 14.50 8.72
CA VAL A 136 10.25 14.06 8.33
C VAL A 136 10.14 12.55 8.38
N ALA A 137 11.10 11.84 7.79
CA ALA A 137 11.14 10.38 7.76
C ALA A 137 11.27 9.79 9.18
N GLY A 138 12.03 10.44 10.07
CA GLY A 138 12.17 10.03 11.47
C GLY A 138 10.85 10.00 12.25
N ASN A 139 9.88 10.83 11.86
CA ASN A 139 8.54 10.88 12.46
C ASN A 139 7.57 9.83 11.89
N LEU A 140 7.87 9.22 10.73
CA LEU A 140 7.00 8.28 10.02
C LEU A 140 7.53 6.83 10.12
N LYS A 141 7.62 6.33 11.36
CA LYS A 141 8.31 5.07 11.68
C LYS A 141 7.70 3.85 10.99
N PHE A 142 6.37 3.73 10.91
CA PHE A 142 5.75 2.58 10.25
C PHE A 142 5.94 2.62 8.74
N ILE A 143 5.72 3.78 8.10
CA ILE A 143 5.95 3.95 6.66
C ILE A 143 7.40 3.59 6.31
N THR A 144 8.39 4.16 6.99
CA THR A 144 9.80 3.91 6.67
C THR A 144 10.20 2.44 6.89
N ASN A 145 9.73 1.81 7.98
CA ASN A 145 10.01 0.40 8.25
C ASN A 145 9.35 -0.54 7.22
N ILE A 146 8.13 -0.23 6.79
CA ILE A 146 7.42 -1.01 5.76
C ILE A 146 8.09 -0.81 4.39
N MET A 147 8.40 0.43 4.01
CA MET A 147 9.03 0.73 2.73
C MET A 147 10.44 0.13 2.63
N GLY A 148 11.22 0.15 3.71
CA GLY A 148 12.52 -0.52 3.78
C GLY A 148 12.45 -2.05 3.71
N LYS A 149 11.28 -2.64 3.97
CA LYS A 149 11.03 -4.10 3.90
C LYS A 149 9.94 -4.44 2.87
N LEU A 150 9.70 -3.55 1.92
CA LEU A 150 8.60 -3.69 0.95
C LEU A 150 8.69 -4.99 0.13
N PRO A 151 9.89 -5.45 -0.32
CA PRO A 151 10.01 -6.74 -1.00
C PRO A 151 9.57 -7.93 -0.13
N LEU A 152 9.85 -7.86 1.18
CA LEU A 152 9.49 -8.91 2.13
C LEU A 152 7.98 -8.91 2.36
N PHE A 153 7.35 -7.75 2.55
CA PHE A 153 5.90 -7.65 2.73
C PHE A 153 5.13 -8.16 1.51
N ILE A 154 5.49 -7.71 0.31
CA ILE A 154 4.87 -8.18 -0.94
C ILE A 154 5.19 -9.66 -1.18
N GLY A 155 6.38 -10.13 -0.79
CA GLY A 155 6.76 -11.53 -0.80
C GLY A 155 5.81 -12.40 0.02
N ILE A 156 5.62 -12.07 1.30
CA ILE A 156 4.70 -12.79 2.19
C ILE A 156 3.28 -12.79 1.63
N LEU A 157 2.79 -11.63 1.17
CA LEU A 157 1.45 -11.52 0.60
C LEU A 157 1.30 -12.39 -0.67
N GLY A 158 2.28 -12.37 -1.56
CA GLY A 158 2.26 -13.19 -2.77
C GLY A 158 2.30 -14.69 -2.48
N PHE A 159 3.05 -15.12 -1.47
CA PHE A 159 3.03 -16.51 -0.99
C PHE A 159 1.67 -16.90 -0.39
N LEU A 160 1.05 -16.02 0.40
CA LEU A 160 -0.31 -16.25 0.93
C LEU A 160 -1.34 -16.38 -0.20
N LEU A 161 -1.29 -15.50 -1.21
CA LEU A 161 -2.16 -15.57 -2.38
C LEU A 161 -1.96 -16.88 -3.16
N ALA A 162 -0.71 -17.28 -3.37
CA ALA A 162 -0.38 -18.56 -4.01
C ALA A 162 -0.96 -19.76 -3.25
N GLY A 163 -0.88 -19.75 -1.90
CA GLY A 163 -1.47 -20.78 -1.05
C GLY A 163 -3.00 -20.85 -1.15
N VAL A 164 -3.68 -19.70 -1.16
CA VAL A 164 -5.14 -19.62 -1.36
C VAL A 164 -5.54 -20.19 -2.73
N MET A 165 -4.81 -19.83 -3.79
CA MET A 165 -5.04 -20.34 -5.13
C MET A 165 -4.87 -21.87 -5.23
N TYR A 166 -3.89 -22.43 -4.51
CA TYR A 166 -3.67 -23.88 -4.46
C TYR A 166 -4.81 -24.61 -3.76
N LYS A 167 -5.26 -24.11 -2.60
CA LYS A 167 -6.37 -24.72 -1.84
C LYS A 167 -7.70 -24.68 -2.61
N LEU A 168 -7.97 -23.60 -3.35
CA LEU A 168 -9.21 -23.50 -4.13
C LEU A 168 -9.28 -24.58 -5.22
N ARG A 169 -8.14 -24.91 -5.84
CA ARG A 169 -8.04 -25.96 -6.87
C ARG A 169 -8.35 -27.35 -6.33
N SER A 170 -7.94 -27.68 -5.10
CA SER A 170 -8.18 -29.03 -4.56
C SER A 170 -9.67 -29.31 -4.31
N MET A 171 -10.48 -28.27 -4.08
CA MET A 171 -11.92 -28.40 -3.87
C MET A 171 -12.70 -28.66 -5.18
N ASP A 172 -12.20 -28.19 -6.32
CA ASP A 172 -12.85 -28.41 -7.62
C ASP A 172 -12.68 -29.85 -8.15
N GLN A 173 -11.80 -30.67 -7.55
CA GLN A 173 -11.57 -32.07 -7.95
C GLN A 173 -12.36 -33.09 -7.15
N GLN A 174 -13.15 -32.65 -6.15
CA GLN A 174 -14.06 -33.48 -5.35
C GLN A 174 -15.49 -33.36 -5.87
#